data_AF-U5VWK1-F1
#
_entry.id   AF-U5VWK1-F1
#
_cell.length_a   1.000
_cell.length_b   1.000
_cell.length_c   1.000
_cell.angle_alpha   90.00
_cell.angle_beta   90.00
_cell.angle_gamma   90.00
#
_symmetry.space_group_name_H-M   'P 1'
#
loop_
_entity.id
_entity.type
_entity.pdbx_description
1 polymer ?
#
loop_
_entity_poly.entity_id
_entity_poly.type
_entity_poly.pdbx_seq_one_letter_code
_entity_poly.pdbx_strand_id
1 'polypeptide(L)'
;MIDETRQLRWYLGLGLVFVALAPLLMVTLLVTDGGTAVPLFIAGPVNVVGVVFVVRSMVAGQRERSVRLLAIGSMIVIAGTALLFGMRALTA
;
A
#
# COMPACT_ATOMS: atom_id res chain seq x y z
N MET A 1 5.45 4.34 30.36
CA MET A 1 4.25 3.83 29.65
C MET A 1 4.77 3.18 28.37
N ILE A 2 4.74 1.85 28.26
CA ILE A 2 5.07 1.19 27.00
C ILE A 2 4.08 1.73 25.97
N ASP A 3 4.60 2.27 24.88
CA ASP A 3 3.81 2.95 23.85
C ASP A 3 3.15 1.88 22.97
N GLU A 4 2.23 1.11 23.55
CA GLU A 4 1.48 0.03 22.89
C GLU A 4 0.79 0.54 21.61
N THR A 5 0.32 1.80 21.65
CA THR A 5 -0.25 2.48 20.50
C THR A 5 0.76 2.73 19.39
N ARG A 6 2.04 2.95 19.71
CA ARG A 6 3.12 3.08 18.72
C ARG A 6 3.49 1.73 18.13
N GLN A 7 3.59 0.67 18.93
CA GLN A 7 3.85 -0.67 18.40
C GLN A 7 2.73 -1.13 17.45
N LEU A 8 1.47 -0.94 17.84
CA LEU A 8 0.31 -1.27 17.00
C LEU A 8 0.32 -0.51 15.67
N ARG A 9 0.64 0.80 15.69
CA ARG A 9 0.79 1.60 14.47
C ARG A 9 1.89 1.07 13.55
N TRP A 10 3.01 0.64 14.11
CA TRP A 10 4.11 0.07 13.34
C TRP A 10 3.73 -1.27 12.70
N TYR A 11 3.06 -2.15 13.44
CA TYR A 11 2.58 -3.43 12.88
C TYR A 11 1.51 -3.24 11.81
N LEU A 12 0.53 -2.36 12.04
CA LEU A 12 -0.48 -2.02 11.04
C LEU A 12 0.14 -1.39 9.79
N GLY A 13 1.08 -0.47 9.99
CA GLY A 13 1.79 0.18 8.90
C GLY A 13 2.61 -0.80 8.07
N LEU A 14 3.38 -1.69 8.71
CA LEU A 14 4.10 -2.76 8.02
C LEU A 14 3.16 -3.68 7.24
N GLY A 15 2.04 -4.09 7.84
CA GLY A 15 1.01 -4.89 7.16
C GLY A 15 0.50 -4.21 5.89
N LEU A 16 0.19 -2.92 5.95
CA LEU A 16 -0.26 -2.15 4.79
C LEU A 16 0.83 -2.01 3.71
N VAL A 17 2.09 -1.85 4.09
CA VAL A 17 3.21 -1.84 3.14
C VAL A 17 3.30 -3.19 2.42
N PHE A 18 3.15 -4.31 3.12
CA PHE A 18 3.11 -5.64 2.49
C PHE A 18 1.92 -5.80 1.56
N VAL A 19 0.72 -5.37 1.96
CA VAL A 19 -0.49 -5.41 1.11
C VAL A 19 -0.34 -4.59 -0.16
N ALA A 20 0.39 -3.47 -0.11
CA ALA A 20 0.65 -2.64 -1.28
C ALA A 20 1.71 -3.25 -2.20
N LEU A 21 2.85 -3.70 -1.63
CA LEU A 21 4.02 -4.08 -2.42
C LEU A 21 4.02 -5.52 -2.90
N ALA A 22 3.54 -6.48 -2.10
CA ALA A 22 3.61 -7.89 -2.47
C ALA A 22 2.79 -8.21 -3.73
N PRO A 23 1.53 -7.75 -3.87
CA PRO A 23 0.77 -7.94 -5.11
C PRO A 23 1.41 -7.22 -6.30
N LEU A 24 1.99 -6.04 -6.08
CA LEU A 24 2.66 -5.27 -7.12
C LEU A 24 3.87 -6.00 -7.67
N LEU A 25 4.69 -6.58 -6.79
CA LEU A 25 5.83 -7.40 -7.18
C LEU A 25 5.38 -8.66 -7.92
N MET A 26 4.36 -9.36 -7.43
CA MET A 26 3.79 -10.53 -8.15
C MET A 26 3.33 -10.16 -9.56
N VAL A 27 2.57 -9.07 -9.72
CA VAL A 27 2.12 -8.63 -11.04
C VAL A 27 3.29 -8.19 -11.92
N THR A 28 4.32 -7.56 -11.34
CA THR A 28 5.55 -7.21 -12.08
C THR A 28 6.22 -8.46 -12.66
N LEU A 29 6.33 -9.53 -11.88
CA LEU A 29 6.89 -10.81 -12.35
C LEU A 29 6.04 -11.41 -13.48
N LEU A 30 4.70 -11.34 -13.37
CA LEU A 30 3.82 -11.80 -14.45
C LEU A 30 3.99 -10.99 -15.73
N VAL A 31 4.27 -9.69 -15.63
CA VAL A 31 4.55 -8.83 -16.79
C VAL A 31 5.87 -9.22 -17.44
N THR A 32 6.91 -9.52 -16.66
CA THR A 32 8.19 -9.97 -17.21
C THR A 32 8.10 -11.32 -17.91
N ASP A 33 7.13 -12.15 -17.54
CA ASP A 33 6.82 -13.43 -18.18
C ASP A 33 5.86 -13.30 -19.40
N GLY A 34 5.64 -12.08 -19.91
CA GLY A 34 4.83 -11.82 -21.11
C GLY A 34 3.40 -11.35 -20.84
N GLY A 35 3.05 -11.06 -19.58
CA GLY A 35 1.76 -10.48 -19.21
C GLY A 35 1.63 -8.98 -19.54
N THR A 36 0.39 -8.49 -19.54
CA THR A 36 0.09 -7.07 -19.75
C THR A 36 0.55 -6.17 -18.60
N ALA A 37 1.21 -5.06 -18.92
CA ALA A 37 1.70 -4.07 -17.94
C ALA A 37 0.64 -3.07 -17.47
N VAL A 38 -0.55 -3.05 -18.08
CA VAL A 38 -1.62 -2.06 -17.79
C VAL A 38 -1.99 -1.98 -16.30
N PRO A 39 -2.18 -3.10 -15.57
CA PRO A 39 -2.49 -3.05 -14.14
C PRO A 39 -1.37 -2.37 -13.34
N LEU A 40 -0.11 -2.60 -13.71
CA LEU A 40 1.05 -2.01 -13.03
C LEU A 40 1.12 -0.50 -13.24
N PHE A 41 0.88 -0.02 -14.46
CA PHE A 41 0.91 1.41 -14.78
C PHE A 41 -0.17 2.21 -14.06
N ILE A 42 -1.37 1.62 -13.88
CA ILE A 42 -2.49 2.30 -13.22
C ILE A 42 -2.37 2.21 -11.70
N ALA A 43 -2.18 1.00 -11.16
CA ALA A 43 -2.22 0.77 -9.72
C ALA A 43 -0.87 0.98 -9.02
N GLY A 44 0.25 0.92 -9.77
CA GLY A 44 1.60 1.15 -9.25
C GLY A 44 1.76 2.49 -8.55
N PRO A 45 1.52 3.62 -9.24
CA PRO A 45 1.62 4.94 -8.64
C PRO A 45 0.71 5.12 -7.41
N VAL A 46 -0.52 4.58 -7.48
CA VAL A 46 -1.49 4.66 -6.37
C VAL A 46 -0.95 3.95 -5.13
N ASN A 47 -0.46 2.73 -5.28
CA ASN A 47 0.13 1.97 -4.17
C ASN A 47 1.40 2.64 -3.62
N VAL A 48 2.27 3.22 -4.47
CA VAL A 48 3.45 3.97 -4.04
C VAL A 48 3.06 5.17 -3.17
N VAL A 49 2.06 5.94 -3.59
CA VAL A 49 1.54 7.06 -2.79
C VAL A 49 0.99 6.55 -1.44
N GLY A 50 0.22 5.46 -1.46
CA GLY A 50 -0.28 4.83 -0.25
C GLY A 50 0.83 4.45 0.73
N VAL A 51 1.87 3.77 0.23
CA VAL A 51 3.07 3.40 1.01
C VAL A 51 3.75 4.62 1.60
N VAL A 52 3.91 5.72 0.84
CA VAL A 52 4.51 6.96 1.36
C VAL A 52 3.70 7.52 2.53
N PHE A 53 2.37 7.55 2.44
CA PHE A 53 1.51 7.99 3.55
C PHE A 53 1.61 7.07 4.77
N VAL A 54 1.63 5.75 4.56
CA VAL A 54 1.79 4.75 5.62
C VAL A 54 3.13 4.92 6.33
N VAL A 55 4.25 5.01 5.59
CA VAL A 55 5.59 5.21 6.17
C VAL A 55 5.66 6.53 6.93
N ARG A 56 5.13 7.62 6.36
CA ARG A 56 5.05 8.91 7.07
C ARG A 56 4.23 8.84 8.35
N SER A 57 3.18 8.02 8.38
CA SER A 57 2.39 7.78 9.59
C SER A 57 3.21 7.08 10.68
N MET A 58 4.04 6.10 10.32
CA MET A 58 4.85 5.32 11.27
C MET A 58 5.95 6.17 11.95
N VAL A 59 6.47 7.17 11.23
CA VAL A 59 7.54 8.06 11.71
C VAL A 59 6.99 9.33 12.39
N ALA A 60 5.70 9.64 12.24
CA ALA A 60 5.10 10.82 12.84
C ALA A 60 5.08 10.76 14.39
N GLY A 61 5.68 11.76 15.04
CA GLY A 61 5.73 11.86 16.51
C GLY A 61 4.40 12.27 17.16
N GLN A 62 3.53 13.00 16.45
CA GLN A 62 2.22 13.39 16.95
C GLN A 62 1.16 12.33 16.62
N ARG A 63 0.43 11.85 17.65
CA ARG A 63 -0.57 10.77 17.52
C ARG A 63 -1.66 11.09 16.51
N GLU A 64 -2.26 12.28 16.59
CA GLU A 64 -3.38 12.68 15.73
C GLU A 64 -2.97 12.74 14.26
N ARG A 65 -1.84 13.38 13.96
CA ARG A 65 -1.26 13.42 12.61
C ARG A 65 -0.96 12.02 12.08
N SER A 66 -0.41 11.14 12.93
CA SER A 66 -0.17 9.77 12.50
C SER A 66 -1.45 9.03 12.16
N VAL A 67 -2.48 9.10 13.00
CA VAL A 67 -3.73 8.35 12.77
C VAL A 67 -4.36 8.82 11.46
N ARG A 68 -4.37 10.13 11.22
CA ARG A 68 -4.85 10.70 9.95
C ARG A 68 -4.05 10.21 8.75
N LEU A 69 -2.72 10.22 8.83
CA LEU A 69 -1.86 9.73 7.75
C LEU A 69 -2.03 8.23 7.51
N LEU A 70 -2.18 7.44 8.58
CA LEU A 70 -2.40 5.99 8.49
C LEU A 70 -3.74 5.68 7.82
N ALA A 71 -4.81 6.41 8.18
CA ALA A 71 -6.13 6.25 7.58
C ALA A 71 -6.16 6.65 6.09
N ILE A 72 -5.48 7.74 5.72
CA ILE A 72 -5.33 8.13 4.31
C ILE A 72 -4.52 7.07 3.56
N GLY A 73 -3.38 6.66 4.12
CA GLY A 73 -2.51 5.65 3.53
C GLY A 73 -3.23 4.31 3.34
N SER A 74 -3.99 3.85 4.32
CA SER A 74 -4.74 2.60 4.23
C SER A 74 -5.81 2.64 3.15
N MET A 75 -6.58 3.73 3.04
CA MET A 75 -7.57 3.88 1.95
C MET A 75 -6.91 3.85 0.57
N ILE A 76 -5.78 4.56 0.41
CA ILE A 76 -5.05 4.59 -0.87
C ILE A 76 -4.48 3.21 -1.22
N VAL A 77 -3.90 2.50 -0.25
CA VAL A 77 -3.39 1.13 -0.46
C VAL A 77 -4.53 0.19 -0.87
N ILE A 78 -5.66 0.20 -0.15
CA ILE A 78 -6.80 -0.66 -0.47
C ILE A 78 -7.34 -0.33 -1.88
N ALA A 79 -7.48 0.94 -2.21
CA ALA A 79 -7.91 1.37 -3.55
C ALA A 79 -6.91 0.94 -4.63
N GLY A 80 -5.61 1.14 -4.39
CA GLY A 80 -4.54 0.72 -5.30
C GLY A 80 -4.52 -0.79 -5.52
N THR A 81 -4.61 -1.59 -4.46
CA THR A 81 -4.69 -3.06 -4.55
C THR A 81 -5.96 -3.52 -5.27
N ALA A 82 -7.11 -2.89 -5.00
CA ALA A 82 -8.35 -3.19 -5.71
C ALA A 82 -8.24 -2.87 -7.21
N LEU A 83 -7.65 -1.73 -7.58
CA LEU A 83 -7.38 -1.36 -8.96
C LEU A 83 -6.43 -2.36 -9.63
N LEU A 84 -5.38 -2.80 -8.93
CA LEU A 84 -4.42 -3.76 -9.47
C LEU A 84 -5.11 -5.07 -9.87
N PHE A 85 -5.88 -5.65 -8.96
CA PHE A 85 -6.59 -6.90 -9.22
C PHE A 85 -7.76 -6.73 -10.18
N GLY A 86 -8.50 -5.63 -10.09
CA GLY A 86 -9.59 -5.32 -11.02
C GLY A 86 -9.09 -5.17 -12.45
N MET A 87 -8.02 -4.39 -12.66
CA MET A 87 -7.41 -4.25 -13.99
C MET A 87 -6.81 -5.56 -14.47
N ARG A 88 -6.17 -6.34 -13.59
CA ARG A 88 -5.65 -7.65 -13.98
C ARG A 88 -6.77 -8.57 -14.41
N ALA A 89 -7.90 -8.62 -13.71
CA ALA A 89 -9.05 -9.44 -14.10
C ALA A 89 -9.66 -9.03 -15.45
N LEU A 90 -9.60 -7.73 -15.81
CA LEU A 90 -10.09 -7.20 -17.09
C LEU A 90 -9.12 -7.37 -18.26
N THR A 91 -7.84 -7.63 -17.99
CA THR A 91 -6.77 -7.62 -19.00
C THR A 91 -5.96 -8.92 -19.05
N ALA A 92 -6.22 -9.86 -18.15
CA ALA A 92 -5.69 -11.23 -18.17
C ALA A 92 -6.42 -12.09 -19.20
#